data_AF-A0A965PRX5-F1
#
_entry.id   AF-A0A965PRX5-F1
#
_cell.length_a   1.000
_cell.length_b   1.000
_cell.length_c   1.000
_cell.angle_alpha   90.00
_cell.angle_beta   90.00
_cell.angle_gamma   90.00
#
_symmetry.space_group_name_H-M   'P 1'
#
loop_
_entity.id
_entity.type
_entity.pdbx_description
1 polymer ?
#
loop_
_entity_poly.entity_id
_entity_poly.type
_entity_poly.pdbx_seq_one_letter_code
_entity_poly.pdbx_strand_id
1 'polypeptide(L)'
;VIQAKATPEIKSQLETGEVSINQAYQQIKKEEFVRKREAQIQTKGSAEIVPDEDAKLIEAMKRGETIVLNMNTNFHALKYAKDNNLYQQIDRWTDWGNPYNLPSDGNRNEVCDAFVIYLKYKKSLLIKIHELKGKALGCHCYPSRCHGDHLKQLADEKGN
;
A
#
# COMPACT_ATOMS: atom_id res chain seq x y z
N VAL A 1 -11.07 1.07 30.04
CA VAL A 1 -10.41 1.76 28.89
C VAL A 1 -10.63 1.02 27.58
N ILE A 2 -10.38 -0.30 27.50
CA ILE A 2 -10.59 -1.11 26.28
C ILE A 2 -12.08 -1.20 25.91
N GLN A 3 -12.96 -1.53 26.88
CA GLN A 3 -14.42 -1.61 26.65
C GLN A 3 -15.07 -0.29 26.16
N ALA A 4 -14.46 0.87 26.40
CA ALA A 4 -15.02 2.15 25.93
C ALA A 4 -14.71 2.44 24.45
N LYS A 5 -13.67 1.79 23.90
CA LYS A 5 -13.17 2.02 22.53
C LYS A 5 -13.34 0.81 21.60
N ALA A 6 -13.61 -0.37 22.15
CA ALA A 6 -13.86 -1.58 21.40
C ALA A 6 -15.16 -1.48 20.59
N THR A 7 -15.13 -1.97 19.36
CA THR A 7 -16.34 -2.21 18.56
C THR A 7 -17.25 -3.25 19.23
N PRO A 8 -18.55 -3.30 18.90
CA PRO A 8 -19.45 -4.32 19.42
C PRO A 8 -18.94 -5.75 19.19
N GLU A 9 -18.30 -5.99 18.04
CA GLU A 9 -17.72 -7.27 17.67
C GLU A 9 -16.56 -7.68 18.59
N ILE A 10 -15.59 -6.79 18.83
CA ILE A 10 -14.47 -7.06 19.75
C ILE A 10 -14.95 -7.30 21.19
N LYS A 11 -16.01 -6.61 21.62
CA LYS A 11 -16.61 -6.84 22.95
C LYS A 11 -17.19 -8.24 23.05
N SER A 12 -17.94 -8.68 22.04
CA SER A 12 -18.51 -10.03 21.99
C SER A 12 -17.42 -11.11 21.96
N GLN A 13 -16.35 -10.92 21.19
CA GLN A 13 -15.22 -11.85 21.15
C GLN A 13 -14.45 -11.93 22.48
N LEU A 14 -14.34 -10.81 23.21
CA LEU A 14 -13.75 -10.80 24.55
C LEU A 14 -14.63 -11.51 25.59
N GLU A 15 -15.95 -11.31 25.53
CA GLU A 15 -16.92 -11.93 26.43
C GLU A 15 -17.01 -13.44 26.23
N THR A 16 -16.90 -13.91 24.98
CA THR A 16 -16.87 -15.33 24.62
C THR A 16 -15.50 -15.99 24.85
N GLY A 17 -14.45 -15.21 25.12
CA GLY A 17 -13.08 -15.69 25.27
C GLY A 17 -12.41 -16.10 23.95
N GLU A 18 -13.02 -15.78 22.81
CA GLU A 18 -12.47 -16.05 21.47
C GLU A 18 -11.15 -15.32 21.24
N VAL A 19 -11.00 -14.13 21.83
CA VAL A 19 -9.76 -13.35 21.78
C VAL A 19 -9.29 -12.96 23.18
N SER A 20 -7.97 -12.97 23.39
CA SER A 20 -7.38 -12.45 24.61
C SER A 20 -7.48 -10.92 24.68
N ILE A 21 -7.40 -10.37 25.89
CA ILE A 21 -7.37 -8.92 26.13
C ILE A 21 -6.23 -8.24 25.34
N ASN A 22 -5.07 -8.88 25.23
CA ASN A 22 -3.95 -8.36 24.44
C ASN A 22 -4.24 -8.35 22.95
N GLN A 23 -4.85 -9.41 22.40
CA GLN A 23 -5.24 -9.47 20.99
C GLN A 23 -6.28 -8.40 20.66
N ALA A 24 -7.31 -8.26 21.50
CA ALA A 24 -8.31 -7.21 21.35
C ALA A 24 -7.70 -5.81 21.41
N TYR A 25 -6.74 -5.56 22.31
CA TYR A 25 -6.02 -4.29 22.38
C TYR A 25 -5.27 -3.98 21.07
N GLN A 26 -4.55 -4.96 20.51
CA GLN A 26 -3.84 -4.79 19.24
C GLN A 26 -4.80 -4.54 18.07
N GLN A 27 -5.95 -5.23 18.05
CA GLN A 27 -6.97 -5.02 17.02
C GLN A 27 -7.55 -3.61 17.08
N ILE A 28 -7.93 -3.12 18.27
CA ILE A 28 -8.42 -1.75 18.46
C ILE A 28 -7.37 -0.74 17.99
N LYS A 29 -6.08 -0.95 18.32
CA LYS A 29 -5.01 -0.06 17.87
C LYS A 29 -4.84 -0.05 16.36
N LYS A 30 -4.94 -1.21 15.72
CA LYS A 30 -4.90 -1.34 14.26
C LYS A 30 -6.09 -0.63 13.62
N GLU A 31 -7.31 -0.82 14.12
CA GLU A 31 -8.53 -0.16 13.64
C GLU A 31 -8.46 1.36 13.83
N GLU A 32 -7.99 1.84 14.99
CA GLU A 32 -7.75 3.28 15.23
C GLU A 32 -6.75 3.86 14.22
N PHE A 33 -5.68 3.12 13.90
CA PHE A 33 -4.68 3.54 12.91
C PHE A 33 -5.27 3.61 11.50
N VAL A 34 -5.98 2.56 11.06
CA VAL A 34 -6.63 2.50 9.74
C VAL A 34 -7.63 3.65 9.61
N ARG A 35 -8.51 3.86 10.60
CA ARG A 35 -9.50 4.94 10.59
C ARG A 35 -8.85 6.32 10.47
N LYS A 36 -7.79 6.58 11.23
CA LYS A 36 -7.04 7.85 11.15
C LYS A 36 -6.42 8.05 9.77
N ARG A 37 -5.89 6.96 9.19
CA ARG A 37 -5.27 7.00 7.88
C ARG A 37 -6.29 7.28 6.78
N GLU A 38 -7.45 6.62 6.82
CA GLU A 38 -8.56 6.85 5.89
C GLU A 38 -9.10 8.27 6.00
N ALA A 39 -9.32 8.78 7.22
CA ALA A 39 -9.72 10.17 7.43
C ALA A 39 -8.71 11.15 6.84
N GLN A 40 -7.40 10.90 7.02
CA GLN A 40 -6.36 11.75 6.44
C GLN A 40 -6.40 11.73 4.90
N ILE A 41 -6.58 10.55 4.28
CA ILE A 41 -6.72 10.42 2.82
C ILE A 41 -7.96 11.17 2.35
N GLN A 42 -9.09 11.04 3.04
CA GLN A 42 -10.33 11.73 2.69
C GLN A 42 -10.16 13.25 2.78
N THR A 43 -9.59 13.76 3.86
CA THR A 43 -9.38 15.20 4.06
C THR A 43 -8.40 15.78 3.04
N LYS A 44 -7.22 15.16 2.89
CA LYS A 44 -6.16 15.70 2.02
C LYS A 44 -6.44 15.45 0.54
N GLY A 45 -6.95 14.26 0.19
CA GLY A 45 -7.23 13.90 -1.20
C GLY A 45 -8.48 14.55 -1.78
N SER A 46 -9.28 15.25 -0.96
CA SER A 46 -10.44 16.02 -1.40
C SER A 46 -10.21 17.54 -1.34
N ALA A 47 -8.96 17.98 -1.18
CA ALA A 47 -8.65 19.40 -1.27
C ALA A 47 -9.01 19.95 -2.67
N GLU A 48 -9.41 21.21 -2.75
CA GLU A 48 -9.87 21.83 -4.00
C GLU A 48 -8.77 21.89 -5.07
N ILE A 49 -7.54 22.16 -4.65
CA ILE A 49 -6.38 22.23 -5.53
C ILE A 49 -5.72 20.85 -5.57
N VAL A 50 -5.70 20.24 -6.76
CA VAL A 50 -4.98 18.99 -7.03
C VAL A 50 -3.55 19.32 -7.48
N PRO A 51 -2.49 18.85 -6.79
CA PRO A 51 -1.11 19.02 -7.24
C PRO A 51 -0.87 18.40 -8.62
N ASP A 52 0.00 19.02 -9.43
CA ASP A 52 0.31 18.56 -10.80
C ASP A 52 0.79 17.11 -10.86
N GLU A 53 1.58 16.66 -9.88
CA GLU A 53 2.04 15.27 -9.81
C GLU A 53 0.87 14.30 -9.64
N ASP A 54 -0.04 14.59 -8.72
CA ASP A 54 -1.23 13.78 -8.48
C ASP A 54 -2.16 13.79 -9.70
N ALA A 55 -2.34 14.94 -10.36
CA ALA A 55 -3.13 15.04 -11.58
C ALA A 55 -2.57 14.14 -12.69
N LYS A 56 -1.24 14.15 -12.90
CA LYS A 56 -0.57 13.27 -13.88
C LYS A 56 -0.78 11.79 -13.57
N LEU A 57 -0.68 11.41 -12.30
CA LEU A 57 -0.93 10.03 -11.85
C LEU A 57 -2.39 9.62 -12.08
N ILE A 58 -3.35 10.52 -11.80
CA ILE A 58 -4.78 10.28 -12.04
C ILE A 58 -5.05 10.07 -13.53
N GLU A 59 -4.50 10.92 -14.41
CA GLU A 59 -4.67 10.75 -15.86
C GLU A 59 -4.04 9.46 -16.38
N ALA A 60 -2.88 9.03 -15.85
CA ALA A 60 -2.29 7.75 -16.18
C ALA A 60 -3.18 6.57 -15.75
N MET A 61 -3.76 6.61 -14.54
CA MET A 61 -4.73 5.61 -14.09
C MET A 61 -5.98 5.56 -14.97
N LYS A 62 -6.51 6.70 -15.40
CA LYS A 62 -7.64 6.76 -16.35
C LYS A 62 -7.34 6.10 -17.70
N ARG A 63 -6.06 6.12 -18.13
CA ARG A 63 -5.59 5.41 -19.33
C ARG A 63 -5.31 3.92 -19.10
N GLY A 64 -5.52 3.41 -17.88
CA GLY A 64 -5.26 2.01 -17.52
C GLY A 64 -3.78 1.69 -17.33
N GLU A 65 -2.93 2.70 -17.14
CA GLU A 65 -1.51 2.48 -16.87
C GLU A 65 -1.31 2.00 -15.43
N THR A 66 -0.40 1.04 -15.24
CA THR A 66 0.12 0.75 -13.89
C THR A 66 1.02 1.90 -13.47
N ILE A 67 0.81 2.47 -12.28
CA ILE A 67 1.62 3.57 -11.76
C ILE A 67 2.19 3.25 -10.39
N VAL A 68 3.24 3.97 -10.00
CA VAL A 68 3.77 3.96 -8.64
C VAL A 68 3.48 5.33 -8.02
N LEU A 69 2.98 5.35 -6.79
CA LEU A 69 2.73 6.58 -6.05
C LEU A 69 3.31 6.52 -4.64
N ASN A 70 3.58 7.69 -4.08
CA ASN A 70 3.91 7.80 -2.66
C ASN A 70 2.63 7.93 -1.84
N MET A 71 2.36 6.93 -0.99
CA MET A 71 1.13 6.93 -0.21
C MET A 71 1.07 8.07 0.84
N ASN A 72 2.21 8.65 1.22
CA ASN A 72 2.31 9.70 2.24
C ASN A 72 2.25 11.12 1.67
N THR A 73 2.34 11.30 0.34
CA THR A 73 2.34 12.62 -0.29
C THR A 73 1.30 12.75 -1.40
N ASN A 74 1.07 11.71 -2.20
CA ASN A 74 0.12 11.74 -3.33
C ASN A 74 -1.31 11.42 -2.88
N PHE A 75 -1.88 12.26 -2.00
CA PHE A 75 -3.18 12.00 -1.38
C PHE A 75 -4.37 12.02 -2.35
N HIS A 76 -4.36 12.86 -3.38
CA HIS A 76 -5.45 12.92 -4.35
C HIS A 76 -5.41 11.71 -5.28
N ALA A 77 -4.23 11.35 -5.78
CA ALA A 77 -4.04 10.14 -6.58
C ALA A 77 -4.36 8.88 -5.76
N LEU A 78 -3.92 8.82 -4.49
CA LEU A 78 -4.24 7.72 -3.59
C LEU A 78 -5.75 7.61 -3.32
N LYS A 79 -6.43 8.73 -3.12
CA LYS A 79 -7.88 8.74 -2.93
C LYS A 79 -8.59 8.24 -4.21
N TYR A 80 -8.24 8.80 -5.37
CA TYR A 80 -8.79 8.37 -6.66
C TYR A 80 -8.59 6.86 -6.87
N ALA A 81 -7.38 6.35 -6.62
CA ALA A 81 -7.08 4.93 -6.74
C ALA A 81 -7.95 4.06 -5.81
N LYS A 82 -8.19 4.50 -4.57
CA LYS A 82 -9.04 3.77 -3.62
C LYS A 82 -10.51 3.81 -4.02
N ASP A 83 -11.03 4.97 -4.38
CA ASP A 83 -12.44 5.13 -4.80
C ASP A 83 -12.76 4.28 -6.04
N ASN A 84 -11.78 4.04 -6.91
CA ASN A 84 -11.92 3.26 -8.14
C ASN A 84 -11.41 1.80 -8.02
N ASN A 85 -11.11 1.32 -6.81
CA ASN A 85 -10.58 -0.04 -6.57
C ASN A 85 -9.29 -0.38 -7.35
N LEU A 86 -8.46 0.64 -7.62
CA LEU A 86 -7.19 0.52 -8.34
C LEU A 86 -5.98 0.45 -7.38
N TYR A 87 -6.15 0.77 -6.10
CA TYR A 87 -5.03 0.82 -5.15
C TYR A 87 -4.51 -0.56 -4.75
N GLN A 88 -3.20 -0.76 -4.90
CA GLN A 88 -2.47 -1.90 -4.35
C GLN A 88 -1.34 -1.39 -3.46
N GLN A 89 -1.39 -1.71 -2.17
CA GLN A 89 -0.28 -1.45 -1.26
C GLN A 89 0.88 -2.41 -1.59
N ILE A 90 2.09 -1.88 -1.71
CA ILE A 90 3.31 -2.64 -2.00
C ILE A 90 4.41 -2.39 -0.97
N ASP A 91 4.07 -1.85 0.20
CA ASP A 91 5.02 -1.74 1.29
C ASP A 91 5.25 -3.10 1.97
N ARG A 92 6.13 -3.11 2.98
CA ARG A 92 6.57 -4.30 3.70
C ARG A 92 5.47 -5.07 4.45
N TRP A 93 4.25 -4.55 4.52
CA TRP A 93 3.11 -5.23 5.14
C TRP A 93 2.33 -6.11 4.15
N THR A 94 2.82 -6.22 2.92
CA THR A 94 2.18 -6.99 1.85
C THR A 94 3.17 -7.94 1.20
N ASP A 95 2.62 -8.92 0.47
CA ASP A 95 3.37 -9.86 -0.35
C ASP A 95 4.28 -9.17 -1.39
N TRP A 96 3.92 -7.96 -1.81
CA TRP A 96 4.66 -7.15 -2.79
C TRP A 96 5.74 -6.25 -2.17
N GLY A 97 5.92 -6.32 -0.86
CA GLY A 97 6.93 -5.56 -0.13
C GLY A 97 8.36 -5.97 -0.44
N ASN A 98 9.28 -5.00 -0.42
CA ASN A 98 10.70 -5.29 -0.44
C ASN A 98 11.13 -5.92 0.91
N PRO A 99 11.66 -7.16 0.95
CA PRO A 99 12.12 -7.77 2.20
C PRO A 99 13.40 -7.14 2.75
N TYR A 100 14.17 -6.42 1.91
CA TYR A 100 15.39 -5.73 2.29
C TYR A 100 15.08 -4.34 2.84
N ASN A 101 15.69 -4.00 3.98
CA ASN A 101 15.40 -2.81 4.77
C ASN A 101 16.52 -1.79 4.62
N LEU A 102 16.13 -0.52 4.50
CA LEU A 102 17.05 0.61 4.59
C LEU A 102 17.21 1.04 6.05
N PRO A 103 18.42 1.37 6.52
CA PRO A 103 19.72 1.21 5.86
C PRO A 103 20.42 -0.13 6.18
N SER A 104 19.79 -1.05 6.92
CA SER A 104 20.46 -2.24 7.47
C SER A 104 20.95 -3.22 6.41
N ASP A 105 20.24 -3.36 5.30
CA ASP A 105 20.53 -4.32 4.23
C ASP A 105 21.23 -3.67 3.02
N GLY A 106 21.65 -2.40 3.15
CA GLY A 106 22.36 -1.65 2.12
C GLY A 106 21.76 -0.26 1.86
N ASN A 107 22.28 0.40 0.83
CA ASN A 107 21.76 1.65 0.31
C ASN A 107 20.54 1.42 -0.61
N ARG A 108 19.88 2.51 -1.03
CA ARG A 108 18.67 2.46 -1.85
C ARG A 108 18.83 1.66 -3.14
N ASN A 109 19.99 1.77 -3.79
CA ASN A 109 20.24 1.02 -5.01
C ASN A 109 20.37 -0.47 -4.72
N GLU A 110 21.21 -0.82 -3.74
CA GLU A 110 21.46 -2.20 -3.33
C GLU A 110 20.16 -2.93 -2.94
N VAL A 111 19.30 -2.31 -2.12
CA VAL A 111 18.04 -2.96 -1.72
C VAL A 111 17.04 -3.10 -2.87
N CYS A 112 17.06 -2.19 -3.86
CA CYS A 112 16.21 -2.30 -5.05
C CYS A 112 16.75 -3.36 -6.01
N ASP A 113 18.06 -3.43 -6.21
CA ASP A 113 18.72 -4.47 -7.01
C ASP A 113 18.52 -5.86 -6.38
N ALA A 114 18.65 -5.96 -5.06
CA ALA A 114 18.36 -7.18 -4.31
C ALA A 114 16.88 -7.60 -4.44
N PHE A 115 15.94 -6.64 -4.47
CA PHE A 115 14.52 -6.94 -4.70
C PHE A 115 14.28 -7.53 -6.10
N VAL A 116 14.92 -6.99 -7.14
CA VAL A 116 14.83 -7.53 -8.52
C VAL A 116 15.26 -9.00 -8.53
N ILE A 117 16.38 -9.31 -7.88
CA ILE A 117 16.90 -10.69 -7.78
C ILE A 117 15.93 -11.57 -6.96
N TYR A 118 15.45 -11.09 -5.81
CA TYR A 118 14.48 -11.80 -4.98
C TYR A 118 13.22 -12.16 -5.77
N LEU A 119 12.63 -11.18 -6.47
CA LEU A 119 11.38 -11.36 -7.20
C LEU A 119 11.55 -12.36 -8.35
N LYS A 120 12.70 -12.36 -9.05
CA LYS A 120 13.03 -13.32 -10.10
C LYS A 120 12.88 -14.78 -9.65
N TYR A 121 13.18 -15.09 -8.39
CA TYR A 121 13.07 -16.45 -7.85
C TYR A 121 11.78 -16.69 -7.06
N LYS A 122 10.96 -15.65 -6.82
CA LYS A 122 9.70 -15.75 -6.08
C LYS A 122 8.53 -16.12 -6.98
N LYS A 123 8.50 -17.38 -7.43
CA LYS A 123 7.47 -17.94 -8.35
C LYS A 123 6.02 -17.63 -7.92
N SER A 124 5.73 -17.70 -6.62
CA SER A 124 4.39 -17.43 -6.08
C SER A 124 3.89 -16.01 -6.37
N LEU A 125 4.79 -15.02 -6.43
CA LEU A 125 4.44 -13.64 -6.80
C LEU A 125 4.42 -13.45 -8.31
N LEU A 126 5.38 -14.06 -9.03
CA LEU A 126 5.44 -13.96 -10.49
C LEU A 126 4.18 -14.49 -11.19
N ILE A 127 3.51 -15.50 -10.62
CA ILE A 127 2.22 -15.98 -11.15
C ILE A 127 1.13 -14.91 -11.04
N LYS A 128 1.17 -14.07 -10.00
CA LYS A 128 0.17 -13.03 -9.71
C LYS A 128 0.53 -11.65 -10.25
N ILE A 129 1.69 -11.48 -10.89
CA ILE A 129 2.17 -10.14 -11.29
C ILE A 129 1.24 -9.43 -12.28
N HIS A 130 0.50 -10.19 -13.09
CA HIS A 130 -0.51 -9.67 -14.01
C HIS A 130 -1.66 -8.95 -13.28
N GLU A 131 -1.94 -9.30 -12.02
CA GLU A 131 -2.96 -8.64 -11.18
C GLU A 131 -2.62 -7.17 -10.88
N LEU A 132 -1.35 -6.78 -11.04
CA LEU A 132 -0.88 -5.41 -10.85
C LEU A 132 -1.09 -4.52 -12.09
N LYS A 133 -1.52 -5.08 -13.23
CA LYS A 133 -1.77 -4.29 -14.44
C LYS A 133 -2.92 -3.29 -14.21
N GLY A 134 -2.70 -2.03 -14.56
CA GLY A 134 -3.64 -0.93 -14.35
C GLY A 134 -3.85 -0.51 -12.88
N LYS A 135 -3.04 -1.01 -11.95
CA LYS A 135 -3.13 -0.67 -10.52
C LYS A 135 -2.22 0.52 -10.16
N ALA A 136 -2.59 1.20 -9.08
CA ALA A 136 -1.77 2.19 -8.40
C ALA A 136 -0.98 1.54 -7.27
N LEU A 137 0.32 1.35 -7.47
CA LEU A 137 1.22 0.70 -6.53
C LEU A 137 1.69 1.71 -5.47
N GLY A 138 1.17 1.59 -4.25
CA GLY A 138 1.49 2.48 -3.14
C GLY A 138 2.75 2.07 -2.39
N CYS A 139 3.77 2.92 -2.40
CA CYS A 139 4.97 2.77 -1.57
C CYS A 139 5.28 4.06 -0.77
N HIS A 140 6.19 3.98 0.21
CA HIS A 140 6.71 5.16 0.90
C HIS A 140 7.96 5.75 0.23
N CYS A 141 8.64 4.99 -0.64
CA CYS A 141 9.95 5.36 -1.18
C CYS A 141 9.89 6.26 -2.42
N TYR A 142 8.84 6.12 -3.24
CA TYR A 142 8.63 6.95 -4.42
C TYR A 142 8.60 8.44 -4.02
N PRO A 143 9.12 9.41 -4.80
CA PRO A 143 9.65 9.32 -6.16
C PRO A 143 11.14 8.95 -6.24
N SER A 144 11.82 8.73 -5.10
CA SER A 144 13.14 8.11 -5.16
C SER A 144 13.04 6.69 -5.70
N ARG A 145 14.14 6.15 -6.24
CA ARG A 145 14.21 4.77 -6.73
C ARG A 145 13.46 3.81 -5.80
N CYS A 146 12.48 3.12 -6.35
CA CYS A 146 11.53 2.30 -5.62
C CYS A 146 11.48 0.89 -6.22
N HIS A 147 11.25 -0.11 -5.37
CA HIS A 147 11.02 -1.48 -5.85
C HIS A 147 9.73 -1.60 -6.68
N GLY A 148 8.77 -0.69 -6.43
CA GLY A 148 7.54 -0.56 -7.20
C GLY A 148 7.78 -0.30 -8.69
N ASP A 149 8.89 0.36 -9.06
CA ASP A 149 9.23 0.62 -10.45
C ASP A 149 9.43 -0.70 -11.23
N HIS A 150 10.10 -1.67 -10.60
CA HIS A 150 10.30 -3.00 -11.18
C HIS A 150 9.00 -3.81 -11.23
N LEU A 151 8.14 -3.72 -10.20
CA LEU A 151 6.82 -4.34 -10.21
C LEU A 151 5.95 -3.81 -11.36
N LYS A 152 5.93 -2.48 -11.54
CA LYS A 152 5.24 -1.83 -12.66
C LYS A 152 5.76 -2.36 -14.00
N GLN A 153 7.08 -2.40 -14.19
CA GLN A 153 7.69 -2.89 -15.42
C GLN A 153 7.21 -4.32 -15.76
N LEU A 154 7.29 -5.25 -14.80
CA LEU A 154 6.88 -6.63 -15.02
C LEU A 154 5.37 -6.79 -15.28
N ALA A 155 4.55 -6.00 -14.59
CA ALA A 155 3.10 -5.96 -14.81
C ALA A 155 2.78 -5.49 -16.23
N ASP A 156 3.51 -4.47 -16.71
CA ASP A 156 3.33 -3.93 -18.07
C ASP A 156 3.77 -4.93 -19.15
N GLU A 157 4.86 -5.67 -18.94
CA GLU A 157 5.39 -6.67 -19.89
C GLU A 157 4.52 -7.93 -20.02
N LYS A 158 3.89 -8.38 -18.92
CA LYS A 158 3.07 -9.62 -18.91
C LYS A 158 1.58 -9.39 -19.14
N GLY A 159 1.14 -8.14 -19.26
CA GLY A 159 -0.26 -7.77 -19.53
C GLY A 159 -0.61 -7.66 -21.01
N ASN A 160 0.29 -8.05 -21.92
CA ASN A 160 0.12 -8.07 -23.37
C ASN A 160 -0.03 -9.51 -23.90
#